data_AF-A0A6M0IBR9-F1
#
_entry.id   AF-A0A6M0IBR9-F1
#
_cell.length_a   1.000
_cell.length_b   1.000
_cell.length_c   1.000
_cell.angle_alpha   90.00
_cell.angle_beta   90.00
_cell.angle_gamma   90.00
#
_symmetry.space_group_name_H-M   'P 1'
#
loop_
_entity.id
_entity.type
_entity.pdbx_description
1 polymer ?
#
loop_
_entity_poly.entity_id
_entity_poly.type
_entity_poly.pdbx_seq_one_letter_code
_entity_poly.pdbx_strand_id
1 'polypeptide(L)'
;MKGLVRLSYCKIIDASSQKSWDKAVFDETHQEFFIQAQQYDQANRYQTFQDLLINVPRAEQLHYLTSRVAMGYLKQLNQVMPDVVNAFGNQCLPFTQFKFEILASHVQQKAAHKIAIYFYSDPLTWLDTIDNNLLIAYGDQREAIRSGHEVSTDLVALQPYLNIWSFQPHLVS
;
A
#
# COMPACT_ATOMS: atom_id res chain seq x y z
N MET A 1 14.73 15.51 17.52
CA MET A 1 14.54 14.59 16.37
C MET A 1 14.69 13.16 16.83
N LYS A 2 13.83 12.25 16.35
CA LYS A 2 13.80 10.84 16.77
C LYS A 2 14.61 9.92 15.86
N GLY A 3 14.67 10.20 14.55
CA GLY A 3 15.45 9.39 13.59
C GLY A 3 14.94 9.48 12.16
N LEU A 4 15.28 8.48 11.35
CA LEU A 4 14.66 8.26 10.04
C LEU A 4 13.59 7.19 10.15
N VAL A 5 12.46 7.43 9.50
CA VAL A 5 11.38 6.47 9.36
C VAL A 5 11.03 6.28 7.90
N ARG A 6 10.44 5.14 7.59
CA ARG A 6 9.65 4.96 6.37
C ARG A 6 8.26 4.53 6.79
N LEU A 7 7.25 5.11 6.18
CA LEU A 7 5.86 4.77 6.45
C LEU A 7 5.34 3.79 5.41
N SER A 8 4.39 2.97 5.82
CA SER A 8 3.59 2.17 4.90
C SER A 8 2.10 2.41 5.11
N TYR A 9 1.35 2.45 4.01
CA TYR A 9 -0.11 2.50 4.01
C TYR A 9 -0.67 1.25 3.31
N CYS A 10 -1.62 0.55 3.93
CA CYS A 10 -2.31 -0.57 3.31
C CYS A 10 -3.71 -0.17 2.84
N LYS A 11 -3.91 -0.24 1.52
CA LYS A 11 -5.23 -0.10 0.90
C LYS A 11 -5.85 -1.49 0.75
N ILE A 12 -6.92 -1.76 1.51
CA ILE A 12 -7.75 -2.94 1.33
C ILE A 12 -8.88 -2.60 0.36
N ILE A 13 -9.09 -3.45 -0.64
CA ILE A 13 -10.16 -3.31 -1.62
C ILE A 13 -10.94 -4.62 -1.66
N ASP A 14 -12.24 -4.53 -1.42
CA ASP A 14 -13.21 -5.62 -1.54
C ASP A 14 -14.55 -5.11 -2.10
N ALA A 15 -15.55 -5.99 -2.16
CA ALA A 15 -16.86 -5.69 -2.72
C ALA A 15 -17.61 -4.54 -2.02
N SER A 16 -17.20 -4.13 -0.82
CA SER A 16 -17.79 -2.99 -0.11
C SER A 16 -17.23 -1.63 -0.53
N SER A 17 -16.13 -1.62 -1.31
CA SER A 17 -15.44 -0.39 -1.71
C SER A 17 -16.33 0.52 -2.55
N GLN A 18 -16.42 1.79 -2.17
CA GLN A 18 -17.35 2.74 -2.81
C GLN A 18 -16.69 3.73 -3.78
N LYS A 19 -15.41 4.05 -3.58
CA LYS A 19 -14.69 5.02 -4.40
C LYS A 19 -14.48 4.48 -5.81
N SER A 20 -14.59 5.35 -6.82
CA SER A 20 -14.50 4.95 -8.23
C SER A 20 -13.18 4.27 -8.57
N TRP A 21 -12.06 4.76 -8.04
CA TRP A 21 -10.75 4.14 -8.23
C TRP A 21 -10.71 2.74 -7.62
N ASP A 22 -11.18 2.58 -6.37
CA ASP A 22 -11.22 1.28 -5.68
C ASP A 22 -12.07 0.26 -6.46
N LYS A 23 -13.25 0.68 -6.94
CA LYS A 23 -14.16 -0.17 -7.75
C LYS A 23 -13.51 -0.62 -9.05
N ALA A 24 -12.86 0.30 -9.77
CA ALA A 24 -12.19 -0.04 -11.02
C ALA A 24 -11.04 -1.02 -10.79
N VAL A 25 -10.22 -0.81 -9.76
CA VAL A 25 -9.15 -1.76 -9.39
C VAL A 25 -9.74 -3.11 -9.03
N PHE A 26 -10.77 -3.15 -8.18
CA PHE A 26 -11.46 -4.37 -7.75
C PHE A 26 -11.98 -5.20 -8.93
N ASP A 27 -12.64 -4.53 -9.88
CA ASP A 27 -13.26 -5.17 -11.02
C ASP A 27 -12.21 -5.81 -11.93
N GLU A 28 -11.15 -5.07 -12.24
CA GLU A 28 -10.07 -5.52 -13.12
C GLU A 28 -9.23 -6.62 -12.46
N THR A 29 -8.91 -6.50 -11.17
CA THR A 29 -8.10 -7.53 -10.49
C THR A 29 -8.87 -8.82 -10.28
N HIS A 30 -10.20 -8.77 -10.10
CA HIS A 30 -11.02 -9.99 -10.07
C HIS A 30 -11.03 -10.69 -11.43
N GLN A 31 -11.22 -9.92 -12.51
CA GLN A 31 -11.20 -10.46 -13.86
C GLN A 31 -9.84 -11.05 -14.23
N GLU A 32 -8.75 -10.36 -13.93
CA GLU A 32 -7.39 -10.87 -14.16
C GLU A 32 -7.14 -12.13 -13.32
N PHE A 33 -7.54 -12.14 -12.04
CA PHE A 33 -7.45 -13.35 -11.21
C PHE A 33 -8.19 -14.53 -11.85
N PHE A 34 -9.42 -14.31 -12.34
CA PHE A 34 -10.20 -15.36 -13.01
C PHE A 34 -9.47 -15.93 -14.23
N ILE A 35 -8.96 -15.06 -15.11
CA ILE A 35 -8.21 -15.47 -16.31
C ILE A 35 -6.96 -16.28 -15.93
N GLN A 36 -6.19 -15.79 -14.97
CA GLN A 36 -4.94 -16.44 -14.56
C GLN A 36 -5.22 -17.77 -13.83
N ALA A 37 -6.23 -17.81 -12.95
CA ALA A 37 -6.61 -19.03 -12.23
C ALA A 37 -7.01 -20.16 -13.18
N GLN A 38 -7.72 -19.87 -14.27
CA GLN A 38 -8.09 -20.87 -15.28
C GLN A 38 -6.88 -21.50 -15.98
N GLN A 39 -5.77 -20.76 -16.14
CA GLN A 39 -4.54 -21.29 -16.73
C GLN A 39 -3.84 -22.26 -15.78
N TYR A 40 -3.94 -22.01 -14.48
CA TYR A 40 -3.34 -22.83 -13.41
C TYR A 40 -4.17 -24.10 -13.12
N ASP A 41 -5.48 -24.02 -13.28
CA ASP A 41 -6.40 -25.15 -13.07
C ASP A 41 -7.42 -25.28 -14.22
N GLN A 42 -6.95 -25.83 -15.34
CA GLN A 42 -7.77 -26.05 -16.54
C GLN A 42 -8.94 -27.02 -16.30
N ALA A 43 -8.82 -27.89 -15.30
CA ALA A 43 -9.87 -28.83 -14.92
C ALA A 43 -10.93 -28.19 -14.02
N ASN A 44 -10.74 -26.93 -13.60
CA ASN A 44 -11.67 -26.15 -12.78
C ASN A 44 -12.06 -26.87 -11.46
N ARG A 45 -11.10 -27.57 -10.85
CA ARG A 45 -11.23 -28.30 -9.58
C ARG A 45 -11.17 -27.40 -8.36
N TYR A 46 -10.45 -26.28 -8.42
CA TYR A 46 -10.17 -25.39 -7.30
C TYR A 46 -10.78 -24.02 -7.57
N GLN A 47 -11.75 -23.64 -6.75
CA GLN A 47 -12.57 -22.46 -7.00
C GLN A 47 -12.09 -21.22 -6.23
N THR A 48 -11.31 -21.41 -5.17
CA THR A 48 -10.80 -20.32 -4.34
C THR A 48 -9.30 -20.14 -4.52
N PHE A 49 -8.82 -18.92 -4.26
CA PHE A 49 -7.38 -18.66 -4.23
C PHE A 49 -6.64 -19.53 -3.20
N GLN A 50 -7.26 -19.78 -2.05
CA GLN A 50 -6.69 -20.64 -1.02
C GLN A 50 -6.52 -22.09 -1.50
N ASP A 51 -7.52 -22.64 -2.20
CA ASP A 51 -7.44 -24.00 -2.76
C ASP A 51 -6.34 -24.10 -3.82
N LEU A 52 -6.21 -23.07 -4.67
CA LEU A 52 -5.15 -22.98 -5.66
C LEU A 52 -3.78 -22.97 -4.98
N LEU A 53 -3.59 -22.18 -3.92
CA LEU A 53 -2.34 -22.14 -3.15
C LEU A 53 -1.95 -23.50 -2.54
N ILE A 54 -2.93 -24.27 -2.06
CA ILE A 54 -2.69 -25.57 -1.42
C ILE A 54 -2.37 -26.65 -2.46
N ASN A 55 -3.10 -26.65 -3.59
CA ASN A 55 -3.14 -27.82 -4.47
C ASN A 55 -2.46 -27.62 -5.83
N VAL A 56 -2.22 -26.38 -6.24
CA VAL A 56 -1.64 -26.09 -7.56
C VAL A 56 -0.22 -25.54 -7.39
N PRO A 57 0.80 -26.21 -7.94
CA PRO A 57 2.16 -25.71 -7.90
C PRO A 57 2.27 -24.31 -8.48
N ARG A 58 3.04 -23.45 -7.82
CA ARG A 58 3.34 -22.08 -8.27
C ARG A 58 2.15 -21.11 -8.25
N ALA A 59 1.04 -21.46 -7.60
CA ALA A 59 -0.13 -20.59 -7.50
C ALA A 59 0.15 -19.27 -6.75
N GLU A 60 1.23 -19.18 -5.97
CA GLU A 60 1.68 -17.91 -5.35
C GLU A 60 1.99 -16.82 -6.38
N GLN A 61 2.32 -17.21 -7.62
CA GLN A 61 2.58 -16.28 -8.72
C GLN A 61 1.33 -15.51 -9.16
N LEU A 62 0.13 -15.98 -8.80
CA LEU A 62 -1.13 -15.28 -9.08
C LEU A 62 -1.15 -13.88 -8.47
N HIS A 63 -0.46 -13.63 -7.35
CA HIS A 63 -0.28 -12.27 -6.82
C HIS A 63 0.35 -11.35 -7.86
N TYR A 64 1.51 -11.75 -8.40
CA TYR A 64 2.24 -10.97 -9.38
C TYR A 64 1.46 -10.83 -10.69
N LEU A 65 0.88 -11.92 -11.20
CA LEU A 65 0.13 -11.91 -12.45
C LEU A 65 -1.09 -10.98 -12.37
N THR A 66 -1.86 -11.10 -11.28
CA THR A 66 -3.02 -10.24 -11.02
C THR A 66 -2.62 -8.78 -10.79
N SER A 67 -1.45 -8.51 -10.19
CA SER A 67 -0.98 -7.14 -9.96
C SER A 67 -0.76 -6.34 -11.26
N ARG A 68 -0.59 -7.00 -12.41
CA ARG A 68 -0.24 -6.34 -13.68
C ARG A 68 -1.31 -5.36 -14.15
N VAL A 69 -2.58 -5.69 -13.95
CA VAL A 69 -3.70 -4.77 -14.30
C VAL A 69 -3.80 -3.60 -13.34
N ALA A 70 -3.43 -3.79 -12.06
CA ALA A 70 -3.41 -2.71 -11.06
C ALA A 70 -2.35 -1.63 -11.38
N MET A 71 -1.28 -1.97 -12.12
CA MET A 71 -0.21 -1.03 -12.49
C MET A 71 -0.72 0.24 -13.18
N GLY A 72 -1.72 0.12 -14.06
CA GLY A 72 -2.29 1.28 -14.76
C GLY A 72 -2.95 2.26 -13.78
N TYR A 73 -3.69 1.72 -12.81
CA TYR A 73 -4.37 2.49 -11.77
C TYR A 73 -3.40 3.11 -10.77
N LEU A 74 -2.33 2.41 -10.42
CA LEU A 74 -1.30 2.93 -9.53
C LEU A 74 -0.59 4.15 -10.14
N LYS A 75 -0.38 4.16 -11.46
CA LYS A 75 0.19 5.34 -12.15
C LYS A 75 -0.72 6.56 -12.08
N GLN A 76 -2.04 6.37 -12.08
CA GLN A 76 -3.01 7.47 -11.98
C GLN A 76 -2.95 8.20 -10.64
N LEU A 77 -2.48 7.54 -9.58
CA LEU A 77 -2.30 8.15 -8.26
C LEU A 77 -1.17 9.17 -8.22
N ASN A 78 -0.27 9.19 -9.23
CA ASN A 78 0.90 10.06 -9.26
C ASN A 78 1.69 10.02 -7.94
N GLN A 79 1.92 8.81 -7.42
CA GLN A 79 2.60 8.52 -6.15
C GLN A 79 1.86 8.95 -4.87
N VAL A 80 0.73 9.65 -4.93
CA VAL A 80 0.05 10.14 -3.73
C VAL A 80 -1.29 9.44 -3.53
N MET A 81 -1.46 8.82 -2.36
CA MET A 81 -2.70 8.15 -2.01
C MET A 81 -3.71 9.14 -1.41
N PRO A 82 -4.90 9.35 -2.02
CA PRO A 82 -5.88 10.31 -1.53
C PRO A 82 -6.44 10.02 -0.14
N ASP A 83 -6.26 8.80 0.37
CA ASP A 83 -6.67 8.40 1.72
C ASP A 83 -5.71 8.95 2.80
N VAL A 84 -4.50 9.41 2.42
CA VAL A 84 -3.48 9.92 3.35
C VAL A 84 -3.30 11.41 3.11
N VAL A 85 -3.64 12.20 4.12
CA VAL A 85 -3.55 13.66 4.09
C VAL A 85 -2.83 14.18 5.33
N ASN A 86 -2.25 15.37 5.22
CA ASN A 86 -1.69 16.07 6.38
C ASN A 86 -2.81 16.70 7.22
N ALA A 87 -2.43 17.36 8.31
CA ALA A 87 -3.37 18.04 9.21
C ALA A 87 -4.22 19.14 8.55
N PHE A 88 -3.84 19.64 7.38
CA PHE A 88 -4.63 20.60 6.59
C PHE A 88 -5.61 19.92 5.62
N GLY A 89 -5.61 18.58 5.53
CA GLY A 89 -6.38 17.85 4.53
C GLY A 89 -5.74 17.83 3.14
N ASN A 90 -4.50 18.33 3.01
CA ASN A 90 -3.77 18.31 1.75
C ASN A 90 -3.12 16.94 1.53
N GLN A 91 -3.09 16.52 0.28
CA GLN A 91 -2.31 15.38 -0.18
C GLN A 91 -0.85 15.51 0.25
N CYS A 92 -0.31 14.47 0.86
CA CYS A 92 1.05 14.41 1.39
C CYS A 92 1.65 13.01 1.18
N LEU A 93 2.89 12.78 1.62
CA LEU A 93 3.51 11.45 1.66
C LEU A 93 3.49 10.70 0.31
N PRO A 94 4.42 11.02 -0.61
CA PRO A 94 4.57 10.24 -1.83
C PRO A 94 5.04 8.82 -1.48
N PHE A 95 4.41 7.84 -2.13
CA PHE A 95 4.74 6.43 -2.06
C PHE A 95 5.35 5.99 -3.40
N THR A 96 6.63 5.61 -3.35
CA THR A 96 7.43 5.27 -4.54
C THR A 96 7.50 3.77 -4.80
N GLN A 97 7.15 2.97 -3.79
CA GLN A 97 7.15 1.52 -3.87
C GLN A 97 5.80 0.97 -3.41
N PHE A 98 5.41 -0.18 -3.97
CA PHE A 98 4.20 -0.86 -3.55
C PHE A 98 4.37 -2.39 -3.58
N LYS A 99 3.47 -3.09 -2.89
CA LYS A 99 3.31 -4.54 -2.93
C LYS A 99 1.82 -4.87 -3.10
N PHE A 100 1.50 -5.77 -4.00
CA PHE A 100 0.14 -6.27 -4.23
C PHE A 100 -0.02 -7.66 -3.63
N GLU A 101 -1.15 -7.90 -2.96
CA GLU A 101 -1.53 -9.20 -2.42
C GLU A 101 -3.02 -9.49 -2.69
N ILE A 102 -3.32 -10.76 -2.96
CA ILE A 102 -4.68 -11.30 -3.01
C ILE A 102 -4.93 -11.87 -1.62
N LEU A 103 -5.84 -11.29 -0.86
CA LEU A 103 -6.18 -11.78 0.48
C LEU A 103 -7.18 -12.93 0.40
N ALA A 104 -8.16 -12.81 -0.49
CA ALA A 104 -9.12 -13.84 -0.79
C ALA A 104 -9.66 -13.63 -2.22
N SER A 105 -10.00 -14.71 -2.91
CA SER A 105 -10.69 -14.62 -4.17
C SER A 105 -11.40 -15.92 -4.50
N HIS A 106 -12.43 -15.82 -5.33
CA HIS A 106 -13.15 -16.94 -5.88
C HIS A 106 -13.36 -16.70 -7.37
N VAL A 107 -13.16 -17.74 -8.18
CA VAL A 107 -13.20 -17.63 -9.66
C VAL A 107 -14.57 -17.15 -10.16
N GLN A 108 -15.68 -17.67 -9.61
CA GLN A 108 -17.05 -17.25 -9.98
C GLN A 108 -17.69 -16.23 -9.03
N GLN A 109 -17.31 -16.18 -7.75
CA GLN A 109 -17.95 -15.31 -6.76
C GLN A 109 -17.15 -14.03 -6.57
N LYS A 110 -17.43 -13.02 -7.41
CA LYS A 110 -16.75 -11.71 -7.35
C LYS A 110 -16.80 -11.06 -5.97
N ALA A 111 -17.91 -11.22 -5.24
CA ALA A 111 -18.07 -10.69 -3.89
C ALA A 111 -17.04 -11.22 -2.87
N ALA A 112 -16.43 -12.38 -3.14
CA ALA A 112 -15.37 -12.96 -2.30
C ALA A 112 -13.97 -12.44 -2.66
N HIS A 113 -13.83 -11.61 -3.70
CA HIS A 113 -12.57 -10.99 -4.05
C HIS A 113 -12.17 -9.95 -3.02
N LYS A 114 -10.92 -10.01 -2.58
CA LYS A 114 -10.34 -9.09 -1.61
C LYS A 114 -8.85 -9.00 -1.85
N ILE A 115 -8.35 -7.79 -2.01
CA ILE A 115 -6.93 -7.52 -2.26
C ILE A 115 -6.39 -6.51 -1.25
N ALA A 116 -5.08 -6.51 -1.10
CA ALA A 116 -4.33 -5.48 -0.38
C ALA A 116 -3.26 -4.90 -1.28
N ILE A 117 -3.12 -3.58 -1.25
CA ILE A 117 -2.00 -2.87 -1.86
C ILE A 117 -1.29 -2.09 -0.75
N TYR A 118 -0.06 -2.50 -0.47
CA TYR A 118 0.81 -1.81 0.47
C TYR A 118 1.61 -0.78 -0.30
N PHE A 119 1.63 0.44 0.18
CA PHE A 119 2.39 1.56 -0.35
C PHE A 119 3.50 1.89 0.65
N TYR A 120 4.73 2.15 0.18
CA TYR A 120 5.88 2.45 1.03
C TYR A 120 6.49 3.80 0.64
N SER A 121 6.73 4.64 1.64
CA SER A 121 7.34 5.95 1.44
C SER A 121 8.84 5.82 1.20
N ASP A 122 9.41 6.87 0.63
CA ASP A 122 10.83 7.15 0.77
C ASP A 122 11.18 7.47 2.24
N PRO A 123 12.47 7.48 2.63
CA PRO A 123 12.89 7.90 3.96
C PRO A 123 12.36 9.29 4.33
N LEU A 124 11.91 9.42 5.57
CA LEU A 124 11.41 10.64 6.17
C LEU A 124 12.19 10.90 7.46
N THR A 125 12.42 12.16 7.77
CA THR A 125 12.96 12.54 9.08
C THR A 125 11.82 12.66 10.07
N TRP A 126 11.84 11.80 11.08
CA TRP A 126 10.88 11.86 12.17
C TRP A 126 11.36 12.84 13.23
N LEU A 127 10.67 13.97 13.32
CA LEU A 127 11.02 15.06 14.22
C LEU A 127 10.47 14.80 15.61
N ASP A 128 9.15 14.60 15.71
CA ASP A 128 8.46 14.35 16.96
C ASP A 128 7.07 13.68 16.77
N THR A 129 6.37 13.46 17.88
CA THR A 129 5.00 12.94 17.93
C THR A 129 4.14 13.86 18.77
N ILE A 130 3.05 14.36 18.18
CA ILE A 130 2.09 15.27 18.83
C ILE A 130 0.73 14.58 18.79
N ASP A 131 0.26 14.12 19.95
CA ASP A 131 -0.90 13.24 20.09
C ASP A 131 -0.78 12.01 19.16
N ASN A 132 -1.74 11.82 18.25
CA ASN A 132 -1.74 10.74 17.28
C ASN A 132 -1.06 11.12 15.95
N ASN A 133 -0.27 12.19 15.92
CA ASN A 133 0.36 12.68 14.70
C ASN A 133 1.87 12.55 14.75
N LEU A 134 2.46 12.22 13.60
CA LEU A 134 3.89 12.30 13.35
C LEU A 134 4.20 13.65 12.74
N LEU A 135 5.11 14.39 13.37
CA LEU A 135 5.76 15.54 12.75
C LEU A 135 6.94 15.02 11.92
N ILE A 136 6.86 15.20 10.61
CA ILE A 136 7.84 14.66 9.65
C ILE A 136 8.40 15.75 8.74
N ALA A 137 9.61 15.51 8.22
CA ALA A 137 10.15 16.22 7.07
C ALA A 137 10.52 15.20 5.97
N TYR A 138 10.39 15.61 4.71
CA TYR A 138 10.65 14.75 3.56
C TYR A 138 12.16 14.52 3.35
N GLY A 139 12.55 13.25 3.18
CA GLY A 139 13.95 12.86 3.03
C GLY A 139 14.73 12.82 4.34
N ASP A 140 16.04 12.60 4.21
CA ASP A 140 16.98 12.71 5.33
C ASP A 140 17.39 14.18 5.51
N GLN A 141 16.78 14.84 6.48
CA GLN A 141 16.98 16.25 6.83
C GLN A 141 17.83 16.43 8.09
N ARG A 142 18.47 15.35 8.57
CA ARG A 142 19.18 15.36 9.86
C ARG A 142 20.34 16.34 9.88
N GLU A 143 21.05 16.49 8.76
CA GLU A 143 22.15 17.46 8.63
C GLU A 143 21.62 18.90 8.63
N ALA A 144 20.64 19.21 7.78
CA ALA A 144 20.00 20.52 7.72
C ALA A 144 19.52 20.99 9.11
N ILE A 145 18.83 20.12 9.86
CA ILE A 145 18.35 20.42 11.21
C ILE A 145 19.51 20.66 12.20
N ARG A 146 20.56 19.83 12.15
CA ARG A 146 21.75 19.99 13.01
C ARG A 146 22.47 21.31 12.76
N SER A 147 22.49 21.76 11.50
CA SER A 147 23.07 23.03 11.08
C SER A 147 22.14 24.23 11.30
N GLY A 148 20.96 24.03 11.90
CA GLY A 148 20.00 25.09 12.22
C GLY A 148 19.21 25.61 11.01
N HIS A 149 19.22 24.89 9.89
CA HIS A 149 18.42 25.26 8.72
C HIS A 149 16.94 24.94 8.94
N GLU A 150 16.09 25.80 8.39
CA GLU A 150 14.66 25.56 8.32
C GLU A 150 14.36 24.38 7.37
N VAL A 151 13.41 23.54 7.77
CA VAL A 151 12.95 22.39 6.96
C VAL A 151 11.43 22.41 6.87
N SER A 152 10.91 22.13 5.66
CA SER A 152 9.46 21.98 5.47
C SER A 152 8.96 20.73 6.19
N THR A 153 7.82 20.84 6.86
CA THR A 153 7.25 19.75 7.64
C THR A 153 5.79 19.50 7.30
N ASP A 154 5.36 18.27 7.52
CA ASP A 154 3.95 17.90 7.55
C ASP A 154 3.63 17.23 8.88
N LEU A 155 2.41 17.45 9.36
CA LEU A 155 1.82 16.73 10.47
C LEU A 155 0.88 15.66 9.90
N VAL A 156 1.20 14.39 10.11
CA VAL A 156 0.45 13.25 9.54
C VAL A 156 -0.12 12.39 10.66
N ALA A 157 -1.43 12.15 10.64
CA ALA A 157 -2.10 11.29 11.62
C ALA A 157 -1.77 9.81 11.41
N LEU A 158 -1.50 9.08 12.49
CA LEU A 158 -1.47 7.62 12.54
C LEU A 158 -2.90 7.08 12.45
N GLN A 159 -3.45 7.14 11.24
CA GLN A 159 -4.77 6.62 10.92
C GLN A 159 -4.75 5.10 10.68
N PRO A 160 -5.92 4.43 10.65
CA PRO A 160 -5.98 3.00 10.34
C PRO A 160 -5.20 2.66 9.06
N TYR A 161 -4.46 1.55 9.12
CA TYR A 161 -3.63 1.02 8.03
C TYR A 161 -2.40 1.85 7.63
N LEU A 162 -2.16 3.01 8.26
CA LEU A 162 -0.86 3.71 8.18
C LEU A 162 0.03 3.25 9.34
N ASN A 163 1.26 2.84 9.05
CA ASN A 163 2.21 2.37 10.06
C ASN A 163 3.64 2.83 9.76
N ILE A 164 4.50 2.82 10.78
CA ILE A 164 5.95 2.91 10.61
C ILE A 164 6.45 1.53 10.13
N TRP A 165 6.94 1.47 8.90
CA TRP A 165 7.48 0.25 8.29
C TRP A 165 8.92 -0.04 8.73
N SER A 166 9.73 1.00 8.85
CA SER A 166 11.11 0.90 9.32
C SER A 166 11.52 2.12 10.12
N PHE A 167 12.39 1.94 11.11
CA PHE A 167 12.94 3.02 11.93
C PHE A 167 14.44 2.86 12.09
N GLN A 168 15.17 3.93 11.80
CA GLN A 168 16.59 4.09 12.12
C GLN A 168 16.70 5.19 13.18
N PRO A 169 17.05 4.84 14.43
CA PRO A 169 17.11 5.82 15.52
C PRO A 169 18.19 6.87 15.29
N HIS A 170 17.95 8.07 15.79
CA HIS A 170 19.01 9.04 15.97
C HIS A 170 19.86 8.67 17.17
N LEU A 171 21.14 8.34 16.93
CA LEU A 171 22.10 8.16 18.01
C LEU A 171 22.71 9.52 18.35
N VAL A 172 22.60 9.91 19.62
CA VAL A 172 23.34 11.05 20.17
C VAL A 172 24.75 10.55 20.45
N SER A 173 25.73 11.09 19.73
CA SER A 173 27.16 10.94 20.02
C SER A 173 27.66 12.16 20.78
#